data_AF-A0AAN6EAM0-F1
#
_entry.id   AF-A0AAN6EAM0-F1
#
_cell.length_a   1.000
_cell.length_b   1.000
_cell.length_c   1.000
_cell.angle_alpha   90.00
_cell.angle_beta   90.00
_cell.angle_gamma   90.00
#
_symmetry.space_group_name_H-M   'P 1'
#
loop_
_entity.id
_entity.type
_entity.pdbx_description
1 polymer ?
#
loop_
_entity_poly.entity_id
_entity_poly.type
_entity_poly.pdbx_seq_one_letter_code
_entity_poly.pdbx_strand_id
1 'polypeptide(L)'
;MATKTNIQLKHGSTTASVRVYSEHASRVDDLSITLVLNQNVEVTPIELHALFLEHCALHDQSTALVVFDAFCQAYGVPAVDIHVVVQQHSIDETAARQVLKAYYLLWDVPAARHCYFGSDSAALPALFAPDNAHVAAMFGGQP
;
A
#
# COMPACT_ATOMS: atom_id res chain seq x y z
N MET A 1 13.46 20.73 12.25
CA MET A 1 13.52 19.51 11.43
C MET A 1 12.51 18.53 12.01
N ALA A 2 11.61 17.98 11.19
CA ALA A 2 10.65 16.99 11.67
C ALA A 2 11.37 15.66 11.94
N THR A 3 11.23 15.12 13.14
CA THR A 3 11.84 13.85 13.53
C THR A 3 11.00 12.69 12.99
N LYS A 4 11.66 11.68 12.41
CA LYS A 4 11.01 10.43 11.99
C LYS A 4 11.32 9.31 12.98
N THR A 5 10.31 8.52 13.33
CA THR A 5 10.36 7.36 14.22
C THR A 5 10.13 6.09 13.40
N ASN A 6 10.87 5.02 13.72
CA ASN A 6 10.65 3.70 13.13
C ASN A 6 9.80 2.85 14.07
N ILE A 7 8.63 2.43 13.61
CA ILE A 7 7.81 1.41 14.26
C ILE A 7 8.17 0.06 13.66
N GLN A 8 8.44 -0.94 14.49
CA GLN A 8 8.76 -2.30 14.02
C GLN A 8 7.53 -3.19 14.08
N LEU A 9 7.16 -3.73 12.93
CA LEU A 9 6.18 -4.81 12.80
C LEU A 9 6.92 -6.14 12.91
N LYS A 10 6.34 -7.09 13.66
CA LYS A 10 6.91 -8.43 13.84
C LYS A 10 5.84 -9.49 13.71
N HIS A 11 6.11 -10.52 12.93
CA HIS A 11 5.29 -11.74 12.84
C HIS A 11 6.19 -12.95 12.62
N GLY A 12 6.25 -13.87 13.58
CA GLY A 12 7.19 -14.98 13.55
C GLY A 12 8.64 -14.51 13.39
N SER A 13 9.32 -14.97 12.34
CA SER A 13 10.68 -14.52 11.96
C SER A 13 10.70 -13.27 11.08
N THR A 14 9.55 -12.83 10.57
CA THR A 14 9.46 -11.70 9.64
C THR A 14 9.37 -10.39 10.41
N THR A 15 10.17 -9.41 9.97
CA THR A 15 10.11 -8.05 10.48
C THR A 15 9.94 -7.06 9.33
N ALA A 16 9.18 -5.99 9.58
CA ALA A 16 9.02 -4.86 8.68
C ALA A 16 9.10 -3.57 9.50
N SER A 17 9.45 -2.44 8.86
CA SER A 17 9.54 -1.15 9.55
C SER A 17 8.68 -0.11 8.87
N VAL A 18 7.83 0.54 9.66
CA VAL A 18 7.03 1.70 9.25
C VAL A 18 7.73 2.95 9.74
N ARG A 19 8.24 3.78 8.83
CA ARG A 19 8.94 5.01 9.17
C ARG A 19 8.01 6.21 9.04
N VAL A 20 7.60 6.79 10.16
CA VAL A 20 6.61 7.86 10.24
C VAL A 20 7.15 9.09 10.97
N TYR A 21 6.49 10.25 10.85
CA TYR A 21 6.82 11.40 11.68
C TYR A 21 6.45 11.13 13.15
N SER A 22 7.24 11.67 14.09
CA SER A 22 7.06 11.40 15.52
C SER A 22 5.67 11.77 16.06
N GLU A 23 4.98 12.72 15.43
CA GLU A 23 3.60 13.09 15.75
C GLU A 23 2.57 11.98 15.50
N HIS A 24 2.87 11.04 14.59
CA HIS A 24 2.02 9.88 14.30
C HIS A 24 2.48 8.61 15.00
N ALA A 25 3.68 8.61 15.58
CA ALA A 25 4.34 7.41 16.08
C ALA A 25 3.50 6.66 17.13
N SER A 26 2.97 7.38 18.12
CA SER A 26 2.15 6.76 19.18
C SER A 26 0.93 6.04 18.61
N ARG A 27 0.23 6.67 17.66
CA ARG A 27 -1.00 6.12 17.09
C ARG A 27 -0.74 4.91 16.19
N VAL A 28 0.34 4.97 15.42
CA VAL A 28 0.81 3.86 14.59
C VAL A 28 1.24 2.69 15.47
N ASP A 29 1.96 2.95 16.57
CA ASP A 29 2.39 1.94 17.52
C ASP A 29 1.21 1.25 18.20
N ASP A 30 0.21 2.02 18.69
CA ASP A 30 -1.02 1.49 19.27
C ASP A 30 -1.75 0.53 18.32
N LEU A 31 -1.86 0.89 17.04
CA LEU A 31 -2.49 0.02 16.04
C LEU A 31 -1.63 -1.20 15.73
N SER A 32 -0.30 -1.08 15.75
CA SER A 32 0.60 -2.21 15.50
C SER A 32 0.47 -3.30 16.56
N ILE A 33 0.22 -2.91 17.81
CA ILE A 33 0.03 -3.83 18.95
C ILE A 33 -1.29 -4.60 18.83
N THR A 34 -2.30 -4.01 18.20
CA THR A 34 -3.62 -4.62 18.01
C THR A 34 -3.74 -5.46 16.74
N LEU A 35 -2.69 -5.52 15.92
CA LEU A 35 -2.65 -6.35 14.73
C LEU A 35 -2.57 -7.82 15.13
N VAL A 36 -3.65 -8.58 14.86
CA VAL A 36 -3.70 -10.02 15.12
C VAL A 36 -3.55 -10.78 13.81
N LEU A 37 -2.46 -11.53 13.67
CA LEU A 37 -2.18 -12.37 12.51
C LEU A 37 -2.21 -13.86 12.88
N ASN A 38 -2.57 -14.69 11.90
CA ASN A 38 -2.53 -16.13 12.05
C ASN A 38 -1.07 -16.61 12.15
N GLN A 39 -0.70 -17.18 13.30
CA GLN A 39 0.67 -17.64 13.59
C GLN A 39 1.14 -18.79 12.69
N ASN A 40 0.22 -19.49 12.02
CA ASN A 40 0.53 -20.60 11.13
C ASN A 40 0.84 -20.16 9.69
N VAL A 41 0.77 -18.86 9.40
CA VAL A 41 1.01 -18.32 8.07
C VAL A 41 2.33 -17.57 8.08
N GLU A 42 3.27 -18.03 7.27
CA GLU A 42 4.47 -17.26 6.96
C GLU A 42 4.08 -16.07 6.07
N VAL A 43 4.58 -14.89 6.42
CA VAL A 43 4.36 -13.67 5.65
C VAL A 43 5.70 -13.06 5.30
N THR A 44 5.79 -12.51 4.10
CA THR A 44 6.91 -11.67 3.68
C THR A 44 6.82 -10.28 4.34
N PRO A 45 7.92 -9.50 4.37
CA PRO A 45 7.87 -8.15 4.92
C PRO A 45 6.85 -7.24 4.24
N ILE A 46 6.64 -7.39 2.93
CA ILE A 46 5.68 -6.57 2.17
C ILE A 46 4.24 -6.96 2.49
N GLU A 47 3.96 -8.25 2.67
CA GLU A 47 2.65 -8.71 3.14
C GLU A 47 2.37 -8.23 4.56
N LEU A 48 3.34 -8.29 5.46
CA LEU A 48 3.19 -7.79 6.83
C LEU A 48 2.84 -6.29 6.82
N HIS A 49 3.49 -5.52 5.95
CA HIS A 49 3.18 -4.10 5.76
C HIS A 49 1.77 -3.88 5.20
N ALA A 50 1.37 -4.68 4.19
CA ALA A 50 0.05 -4.59 3.58
C ALA A 50 -1.08 -5.01 4.53
N LEU A 51 -0.88 -6.07 5.32
CA LEU A 51 -1.80 -6.52 6.37
C LEU A 51 -1.96 -5.43 7.45
N PHE A 52 -0.85 -4.81 7.84
CA PHE A 52 -0.91 -3.69 8.77
C PHE A 52 -1.64 -2.47 8.18
N LEU A 53 -1.39 -2.16 6.90
CA LEU A 53 -2.10 -1.09 6.20
C LEU A 53 -3.61 -1.36 6.13
N GLU A 54 -4.03 -2.58 5.80
CA GLU A 54 -5.42 -3.00 5.84
C GLU A 54 -6.02 -2.83 7.24
N HIS A 55 -5.30 -3.27 8.28
CA HIS A 55 -5.73 -3.09 9.67
C HIS A 55 -5.92 -1.61 10.02
N CYS A 56 -4.98 -0.73 9.64
CA CYS A 56 -5.13 0.70 9.82
C CYS A 56 -6.33 1.25 9.05
N ALA A 57 -6.55 0.85 7.80
CA ALA A 57 -7.68 1.33 6.99
C ALA A 57 -9.04 1.02 7.64
N LEU A 58 -9.16 -0.12 8.31
CA LEU A 58 -10.37 -0.54 9.00
C LEU A 58 -10.63 0.17 10.34
N HIS A 59 -9.57 0.62 11.03
CA HIS A 59 -9.69 1.15 12.40
C HIS A 59 -9.41 2.65 12.52
N ASP A 60 -8.60 3.22 11.63
CA ASP A 60 -8.19 4.62 11.64
C ASP A 60 -7.67 5.06 10.26
N GLN A 61 -8.56 5.67 9.48
CA GLN A 61 -8.26 6.13 8.13
C GLN A 61 -7.11 7.13 8.07
N SER A 62 -6.94 8.00 9.08
CA SER A 62 -5.85 8.97 9.12
C SER A 62 -4.51 8.27 9.27
N THR A 63 -4.44 7.29 10.17
CA THR A 63 -3.23 6.48 10.37
C THR A 63 -2.95 5.62 9.12
N ALA A 64 -3.97 5.11 8.45
CA ALA A 64 -3.83 4.36 7.21
C ALA A 64 -3.11 5.17 6.11
N LEU A 65 -3.39 6.47 5.98
CA LEU A 65 -2.70 7.33 5.01
C LEU A 65 -1.22 7.51 5.35
N VAL A 66 -0.89 7.70 6.62
CA VAL A 66 0.49 7.83 7.08
C VAL A 66 1.26 6.53 6.83
N VAL A 67 0.64 5.38 7.13
CA VAL A 67 1.24 4.06 6.88
C VAL A 67 1.37 3.80 5.37
N PHE A 68 0.43 4.25 4.56
CA PHE A 68 0.49 4.11 3.11
C PHE A 68 1.62 4.94 2.48
N ASP A 69 1.82 6.18 2.94
CA ASP A 69 2.97 6.99 2.52
C ASP A 69 4.29 6.32 2.91
N ALA A 70 4.37 5.77 4.13
CA ALA A 70 5.53 5.01 4.58
C ALA A 70 5.76 3.74 3.74
N PHE A 71 4.69 3.04 3.35
CA PHE A 71 4.75 1.89 2.44
C PHE A 71 5.32 2.29 1.08
N CYS A 72 4.77 3.34 0.46
CA CYS A 72 5.23 3.86 -0.82
C CYS A 72 6.72 4.25 -0.76
N GLN A 73 7.16 4.92 0.30
CA GLN A 73 8.56 5.28 0.51
C GLN A 73 9.47 4.06 0.71
N ALA A 74 9.02 3.05 1.47
CA ALA A 74 9.82 1.86 1.78
C ALA A 74 10.10 1.00 0.55
N TYR A 75 9.15 0.93 -0.38
CA TYR A 75 9.25 0.11 -1.59
C TYR A 75 9.51 0.93 -2.87
N GLY A 76 9.70 2.25 -2.76
CA GLY A 76 10.02 3.12 -3.91
C GLY A 76 8.88 3.27 -4.91
N VAL A 77 7.64 3.27 -4.42
CA VAL A 77 6.43 3.12 -5.22
C VAL A 77 5.71 4.45 -5.35
N PRO A 78 5.36 4.88 -6.57
CA PRO A 78 4.37 5.94 -6.75
C PRO A 78 3.01 5.45 -6.22
N ALA A 79 2.34 6.25 -5.40
CA ALA A 79 1.01 5.92 -4.89
C ALA A 79 -0.04 5.56 -5.98
N VAL A 80 0.23 5.91 -7.24
CA VAL A 80 -0.64 5.63 -8.39
C VAL A 80 -0.37 4.29 -9.09
N ASP A 81 0.78 3.64 -8.83
CA ASP A 81 1.28 2.51 -9.63
C ASP A 81 1.59 1.25 -8.81
N ILE A 82 0.67 0.86 -7.91
CA ILE A 82 0.88 -0.30 -7.02
C ILE A 82 1.14 -1.62 -7.77
N HIS A 83 0.61 -1.77 -8.99
CA HIS A 83 0.81 -2.97 -9.82
C HIS A 83 2.27 -3.16 -10.24
N VAL A 84 3.03 -2.07 -10.37
CA VAL A 84 4.47 -2.13 -10.67
C VAL A 84 5.24 -2.80 -9.54
N VAL A 85 4.80 -2.61 -8.28
CA VAL A 85 5.43 -3.22 -7.10
C VAL A 85 5.30 -4.73 -7.11
N VAL A 86 4.09 -5.21 -7.38
CA VAL A 86 3.79 -6.64 -7.45
C VAL A 86 4.74 -7.31 -8.46
N GLN A 87 4.92 -6.66 -9.61
CA GLN A 87 5.78 -7.17 -10.66
C GLN A 87 7.28 -7.07 -10.33
N GLN A 88 7.75 -5.93 -9.80
CA GLN A 88 9.17 -5.69 -9.52
C GLN A 88 9.70 -6.49 -8.34
N HIS A 89 8.87 -6.73 -7.32
CA HIS A 89 9.25 -7.47 -6.13
C HIS A 89 9.04 -8.99 -6.27
N SER A 90 8.65 -9.47 -7.46
CA SER A 90 8.39 -10.91 -7.72
C SER A 90 7.48 -11.53 -6.67
N ILE A 91 6.45 -10.78 -6.27
CA ILE A 91 5.51 -11.17 -5.24
C ILE A 91 4.63 -12.30 -5.80
N ASP A 92 4.40 -13.35 -5.04
CA ASP A 92 3.47 -14.41 -5.47
C ASP A 92 2.03 -13.89 -5.56
N GLU A 93 1.15 -14.65 -6.22
CA GLU A 93 -0.22 -14.22 -6.48
C GLU A 93 -1.03 -13.93 -5.20
N THR A 94 -0.79 -14.69 -4.13
CA THR A 94 -1.53 -14.54 -2.86
C THR A 94 -1.11 -13.26 -2.17
N ALA A 95 0.19 -13.06 -2.04
CA ALA A 95 0.80 -11.86 -1.48
C ALA A 95 0.45 -10.61 -2.30
N ALA A 96 0.45 -10.72 -3.63
CA ALA A 96 0.06 -9.65 -4.54
C ALA A 96 -1.40 -9.23 -4.33
N ARG A 97 -2.31 -10.21 -4.22
CA ARG A 97 -3.73 -9.95 -3.96
C ARG A 97 -3.93 -9.24 -2.63
N GLN A 98 -3.17 -9.62 -1.60
CA GLN A 98 -3.21 -8.96 -0.29
C GLN A 98 -2.72 -7.50 -0.36
N VAL A 99 -1.60 -7.26 -1.04
CA VAL A 99 -1.06 -5.90 -1.26
C VAL A 99 -2.06 -5.03 -2.03
N LEU A 100 -2.60 -5.54 -3.14
CA LEU A 100 -3.58 -4.82 -3.95
C LEU A 100 -4.87 -4.55 -3.19
N LYS A 101 -5.35 -5.50 -2.39
CA LYS A 101 -6.54 -5.30 -1.55
C LYS A 101 -6.32 -4.17 -0.55
N ALA A 102 -5.21 -4.18 0.19
CA ALA A 102 -4.88 -3.14 1.16
C ALA A 102 -4.79 -1.76 0.49
N TYR A 103 -4.18 -1.71 -0.71
CA TYR A 103 -4.13 -0.50 -1.52
C TYR A 103 -5.51 0.01 -1.92
N TYR A 104 -6.36 -0.85 -2.48
CA TYR A 104 -7.68 -0.43 -2.97
C TYR A 104 -8.67 -0.12 -1.85
N LEU A 105 -8.48 -0.64 -0.64
CA LEU A 105 -9.24 -0.19 0.53
C LEU A 105 -9.06 1.31 0.81
N LEU A 106 -7.91 1.89 0.45
CA LEU A 106 -7.69 3.33 0.59
C LEU A 106 -8.48 4.16 -0.42
N TRP A 107 -8.92 3.60 -1.54
CA TRP A 107 -9.76 4.34 -2.51
C TRP A 107 -11.10 4.76 -1.91
N ASP A 108 -11.59 3.99 -0.93
CA ASP A 108 -12.81 4.30 -0.19
C ASP A 108 -12.59 5.39 0.87
N VAL A 109 -11.34 5.72 1.20
CA VAL A 109 -10.99 6.80 2.13
C VAL A 109 -10.96 8.15 1.38
N PRO A 110 -11.86 9.11 1.70
CA PRO A 110 -11.97 10.37 0.95
C PRO A 110 -10.67 11.19 0.91
N ALA A 111 -9.93 11.20 2.02
CA ALA A 111 -8.65 11.89 2.12
C ALA A 111 -7.57 11.23 1.23
N ALA A 112 -7.54 9.90 1.12
CA ALA A 112 -6.63 9.23 0.17
C ALA A 112 -6.96 9.60 -1.27
N ARG A 113 -8.26 9.63 -1.58
CA ARG A 113 -8.74 10.03 -2.90
C ARG A 113 -8.29 11.43 -3.26
N HIS A 114 -8.44 12.39 -2.35
CA HIS A 114 -7.97 13.74 -2.60
C HIS A 114 -6.44 13.84 -2.74
N CYS A 115 -5.68 13.15 -1.87
CA CYS A 115 -4.22 13.25 -1.84
C CYS A 115 -3.52 12.51 -2.99
N TYR A 116 -4.05 11.35 -3.42
CA TYR A 116 -3.34 10.44 -4.32
C TYR A 116 -4.07 10.16 -5.63
N PHE A 117 -5.39 10.21 -5.65
CA PHE A 117 -6.20 9.69 -6.78
C PHE A 117 -7.03 10.76 -7.50
N GLY A 118 -7.14 11.95 -6.93
CA GLY A 118 -8.04 13.02 -7.39
C GLY A 118 -7.33 14.26 -7.92
N SER A 119 -6.01 14.20 -8.09
CA SER A 119 -5.27 15.29 -8.75
C SER A 119 -5.12 14.98 -10.24
N ASP A 120 -5.36 15.98 -11.09
CA ASP A 120 -5.00 16.00 -12.53
C ASP A 120 -3.47 15.78 -12.77
N SER A 121 -2.70 15.58 -11.70
CA SER A 121 -1.24 15.37 -11.70
C SER A 121 -0.83 13.90 -11.64
N ALA A 122 -1.76 12.93 -11.56
CA ALA A 122 -1.41 11.53 -11.75
C ALA A 122 -0.97 11.35 -13.21
N ALA A 123 0.35 11.24 -13.43
CA ALA A 123 0.89 10.99 -14.76
C ALA A 123 0.20 9.75 -15.33
N LEU A 124 -0.42 9.89 -16.49
CA LEU A 124 -1.03 8.76 -17.18
C LEU A 124 0.05 7.69 -17.40
N PRO A 125 -0.31 6.39 -17.26
CA PRO A 125 0.61 5.31 -17.59
C PRO A 125 1.21 5.55 -18.98
N ALA A 126 2.50 5.27 -19.16
CA ALA A 126 3.23 5.59 -20.39
C ALA A 126 2.56 5.08 -21.68
N LEU A 127 1.75 4.02 -21.58
CA LEU A 127 0.93 3.50 -22.68
C LEU A 127 -0.09 4.53 -23.23
N PHE A 128 -0.60 5.42 -22.37
CA PHE A 128 -1.59 6.44 -22.70
C PHE A 128 -1.00 7.84 -22.87
N ALA A 129 0.32 8.00 -22.72
CA ALA A 129 1.00 9.29 -22.77
C ALA A 129 1.33 9.81 -24.20
N PRO A 130 1.72 8.99 -25.20
CA PRO A 130 2.09 9.51 -26.52
C PRO A 130 0.92 9.56 -27.51
N ASP A 131 0.87 10.63 -28.32
CA ASP A 131 -0.12 10.85 -29.40
C ASP A 131 -0.09 9.78 -30.51
N ASN A 132 0.91 8.89 -30.50
CA ASN A 132 1.17 7.90 -31.55
C ASN A 132 0.78 6.46 -31.16
N ALA A 133 0.25 6.25 -29.94
CA ALA A 133 -0.24 4.95 -29.51
C ALA A 133 -1.76 4.85 -29.76
N HIS A 134 -2.17 3.87 -30.57
CA HIS A 134 -3.58 3.53 -30.75
C HIS A 134 -3.93 2.34 -29.86
N VAL A 135 -4.73 2.60 -28.82
CA VAL A 135 -5.23 1.54 -27.92
C VAL A 135 -6.61 1.10 -28.39
N ALA A 136 -6.77 -0.20 -28.63
CA ALA A 136 -8.07 -0.81 -28.91
C ALA A 136 -8.38 -1.86 -27.83
N ALA A 137 -9.59 -1.81 -27.27
CA ALA A 137 -10.08 -2.81 -26.33
C ALA A 137 -10.81 -3.92 -27.09
N MET A 138 -10.47 -5.17 -26.80
CA MET A 138 -11.17 -6.34 -27.32
C MET A 138 -11.81 -7.08 -26.14
N PHE A 139 -13.10 -7.42 -26.29
CA PHE A 139 -13.85 -8.15 -25.28
C PHE A 139 -14.18 -9.53 -25.85
N GLY A 140 -13.69 -10.59 -25.19
CA GLY A 140 -14.06 -11.95 -25.54
C GLY A 140 -15.51 -12.26 -25.18
N GLY A 141 -16.13 -13.18 -25.92
CA GLY A 141 -17.45 -13.72 -25.62
C GLY A 141 -17.43 -15.25 -25.71
N GLN A 142 -18.35 -15.90 -25.00
CA GLN A 142 -18.59 -17.32 -25.19
C GLN A 142 -19.38 -17.49 -26.51
N PRO A 143 -18.95 -18.35 -27.45
CA PRO A 143 -19.62 -18.54 -28.72
C PRO A 143 -21.02 -19.13 -28.59
#